data_AF-A0A8S2YMP3-F1
#
_entry.id   AF-A0A8S2YMP3-F1
#
_cell.length_a   1.000
_cell.length_b   1.000
_cell.length_c   1.000
_cell.angle_alpha   90.00
_cell.angle_beta   90.00
_cell.angle_gamma   90.00
#
_symmetry.space_group_name_H-M   'P 1'
#
loop_
_entity.id
_entity.type
_entity.pdbx_description
1 polymer ?
#
loop_
_entity_poly.entity_id
_entity_poly.type
_entity_poly.pdbx_seq_one_letter_code
_entity_poly.pdbx_strand_id
1 'polypeptide(L)'
;MTILFGSNSGSCESFAGTLASEAPLYSYNATVTTLDSAVGSLPNDRPVIIITASYEGKPCENAKQFVTYLESKPKLKINYAVFGAGHRDWVNTYQKIPSYIDQMLIDAGGTRIIERGVGDSAGDFFGAFEVWKENLFQVLRKDIDGQNVINEEKLSIRIVNSTRNLGEITDFGIVLQNKILVQASQIGPMKRHLEIKLSKGQTYRTGDYLAVLPTNPTEIVYRVLKRFNFSSDIHIKISSSTDTFFPTDYPVSAFDVLSSYVELAQPISKKQLETLAGLCMDEKEQMNLRNLSGDVYEKEILNKRVSVLDILQLYSSCNLSFSQYLRML
;
A
#
# COMPACT_ATOMS: atom_id res chain seq x y z
N MET A 1 19.52 -1.76 -0.18
CA MET A 1 18.78 -1.36 -1.39
C MET A 1 18.15 0.01 -1.18
N THR A 2 17.89 0.74 -2.25
CA THR A 2 17.16 2.02 -2.18
C THR A 2 15.83 1.86 -2.88
N ILE A 3 14.74 2.25 -2.23
CA ILE A 3 13.39 2.17 -2.77
C ILE A 3 12.87 3.60 -2.95
N LEU A 4 12.53 3.94 -4.18
CA LEU A 4 12.06 5.26 -4.58
C LEU A 4 10.59 5.16 -4.96
N PHE A 5 9.77 6.10 -4.52
CA PHE A 5 8.37 6.13 -4.90
C PHE A 5 7.92 7.46 -5.50
N GLY A 6 7.00 7.37 -6.46
CA GLY A 6 6.17 8.46 -6.94
C GLY A 6 4.70 8.14 -6.63
N SER A 7 4.06 8.95 -5.78
CA SER A 7 2.67 8.72 -5.35
C SER A 7 1.96 10.02 -5.00
N ASN A 8 0.72 10.20 -5.49
CA ASN A 8 -0.16 11.28 -5.02
C ASN A 8 -1.19 10.77 -4.00
N SER A 9 -1.61 9.51 -4.10
CA SER A 9 -2.66 8.90 -3.26
C SER A 9 -2.14 7.83 -2.29
N GLY A 10 -0.82 7.74 -2.10
CA GLY A 10 -0.17 6.85 -1.12
C GLY A 10 0.00 5.38 -1.51
N SER A 11 -0.62 4.89 -2.60
CA SER A 11 -0.56 3.46 -2.95
C SER A 11 0.86 2.98 -3.27
N CYS A 12 1.62 3.74 -4.07
CA CYS A 12 3.02 3.40 -4.39
C CYS A 12 3.95 3.58 -3.19
N GLU A 13 3.64 4.51 -2.30
CA GLU A 13 4.36 4.71 -1.04
C GLU A 13 4.16 3.52 -0.10
N SER A 14 2.91 3.05 0.04
CA SER A 14 2.58 1.83 0.79
C SER A 14 3.32 0.62 0.23
N PHE A 15 3.32 0.41 -1.08
CA PHE A 15 4.12 -0.65 -1.73
C PHE A 15 5.62 -0.53 -1.45
N ALA A 16 6.16 0.69 -1.43
CA ALA A 16 7.57 0.92 -1.10
C ALA A 16 7.87 0.57 0.37
N GLY A 17 6.96 0.92 1.29
CA GLY A 17 7.01 0.53 2.69
C GLY A 17 6.95 -0.99 2.87
N THR A 18 6.05 -1.68 2.17
CA THR A 18 5.96 -3.14 2.18
C THR A 18 7.28 -3.79 1.74
N LEU A 19 7.87 -3.35 0.61
CA LEU A 19 9.18 -3.83 0.17
C LEU A 19 10.27 -3.59 1.23
N ALA A 20 10.28 -2.41 1.84
CA ALA A 20 11.28 -2.06 2.85
C ALA A 20 11.16 -2.93 4.10
N SER A 21 9.93 -3.24 4.52
CA SER A 21 9.67 -4.10 5.68
C SER A 21 10.09 -5.55 5.44
N GLU A 22 10.02 -6.02 4.18
CA GLU A 22 10.42 -7.38 3.81
C GLU A 22 11.90 -7.49 3.46
N ALA A 23 12.55 -6.42 3.01
CA ALA A 23 13.96 -6.42 2.60
C ALA A 23 14.95 -7.04 3.60
N PRO A 24 14.82 -6.85 4.93
CA PRO A 24 15.67 -7.52 5.92
C PRO A 24 15.60 -9.05 5.87
N LEU A 25 14.45 -9.63 5.49
CA LEU A 25 14.30 -11.09 5.31
C LEU A 25 15.18 -11.64 4.17
N TYR A 26 15.68 -10.74 3.32
CA TYR A 26 16.53 -11.04 2.17
C TYR A 26 17.93 -10.45 2.34
N SER A 27 18.35 -10.13 3.57
CA SER A 27 19.67 -9.54 3.89
C SER A 27 19.91 -8.16 3.28
N TYR A 28 18.86 -7.43 2.95
CA TYR A 28 18.98 -6.05 2.48
C TYR A 28 18.53 -5.07 3.57
N ASN A 29 19.33 -4.04 3.81
CA ASN A 29 18.86 -2.84 4.50
C ASN A 29 18.23 -1.90 3.46
N ALA A 30 16.97 -1.51 3.64
CA ALA A 30 16.22 -0.70 2.70
C ALA A 30 16.07 0.75 3.19
N THR A 31 16.30 1.69 2.29
CA THR A 31 15.97 3.11 2.53
C THR A 31 14.85 3.52 1.58
N VAL A 32 13.76 4.06 2.12
CA VAL A 32 12.60 4.54 1.34
C VAL A 32 12.64 6.06 1.23
N THR A 33 12.49 6.59 0.02
CA THR A 33 12.35 8.04 -0.19
C THR A 33 11.57 8.34 -1.48
N THR A 34 11.26 9.61 -1.74
CA THR A 34 10.58 10.02 -2.97
C THR A 34 11.53 10.01 -4.16
N LEU A 35 10.98 9.90 -5.38
CA LEU A 35 11.78 9.99 -6.61
C LEU A 35 12.55 11.32 -6.71
N ASP A 36 11.91 12.44 -6.40
CA ASP A 36 12.55 13.76 -6.48
C ASP A 36 13.72 13.91 -5.49
N SER A 37 13.68 13.24 -4.34
CA SER A 37 14.77 13.27 -3.36
C SER A 37 16.04 12.54 -3.83
N ALA A 38 15.96 11.73 -4.89
CA ALA A 38 17.08 10.95 -5.42
C ALA A 38 17.76 11.58 -6.64
N VAL A 39 17.32 12.77 -7.07
CA VAL A 39 17.86 13.49 -8.22
C VAL A 39 19.36 13.75 -8.04
N GLY A 40 20.17 13.27 -8.97
CA GLY A 40 21.63 13.43 -8.94
C GLY A 40 22.37 12.58 -7.90
N SER A 41 21.66 11.81 -7.08
CA SER A 41 22.24 11.02 -5.97
C SER A 41 21.85 9.54 -6.02
N LEU A 42 21.55 9.02 -7.22
CA LEU A 42 21.22 7.60 -7.40
C LEU A 42 22.44 6.72 -7.08
N PRO A 43 22.31 5.75 -6.15
CA PRO A 43 23.43 4.91 -5.77
C PRO A 43 23.76 3.89 -6.86
N ASN A 44 25.05 3.61 -7.04
CA ASN A 44 25.57 2.64 -8.01
C ASN A 44 26.09 1.35 -7.37
N ASP A 45 26.08 1.28 -6.04
CA ASP A 45 26.62 0.20 -5.21
C ASP A 45 25.54 -0.78 -4.72
N ARG A 46 24.26 -0.48 -4.96
CA ARG A 46 23.11 -1.25 -4.46
C ARG A 46 21.92 -1.20 -5.42
N PRO A 47 20.99 -2.17 -5.35
CA PRO A 47 19.77 -2.14 -6.14
C PRO A 47 18.91 -0.90 -5.87
N VAL A 48 18.39 -0.28 -6.93
CA VAL A 48 17.44 0.83 -6.90
C VAL A 48 16.07 0.35 -7.38
N ILE A 49 15.09 0.30 -6.49
CA ILE A 49 13.74 -0.14 -6.81
C ILE A 49 12.84 1.09 -6.93
N ILE A 50 12.10 1.22 -8.01
CA ILE A 50 11.24 2.38 -8.28
C ILE A 50 9.78 1.92 -8.36
N ILE A 51 8.91 2.57 -7.60
CA ILE A 51 7.46 2.33 -7.62
C ILE A 51 6.77 3.65 -7.91
N THR A 52 6.19 3.80 -9.10
CA THR A 52 5.62 5.10 -9.49
C THR A 52 4.28 4.97 -10.18
N ALA A 53 3.41 5.95 -9.94
CA ALA A 53 2.13 6.07 -10.64
C ALA A 53 2.22 7.02 -11.84
N SER A 54 1.23 6.90 -12.74
CA SER A 54 0.97 7.82 -13.85
C SER A 54 -0.40 8.47 -13.64
N TYR A 55 -0.48 9.80 -13.68
CA TYR A 55 -1.72 10.56 -13.58
C TYR A 55 -1.94 11.34 -14.87
N GLU A 56 -2.88 10.90 -15.70
CA GLU A 56 -3.13 11.49 -17.03
C GLU A 56 -1.87 11.60 -17.90
N GLY A 57 -0.95 10.65 -17.73
CA GLY A 57 0.31 10.61 -18.46
C GLY A 57 1.36 11.60 -17.96
N LYS A 58 1.15 12.20 -16.79
CA LYS A 58 2.10 13.04 -16.07
C LYS A 58 2.60 12.33 -14.80
N PRO A 59 3.83 12.65 -14.36
CA PRO A 59 4.37 12.06 -13.13
C PRO A 59 3.63 12.56 -11.89
N CYS A 60 3.81 11.84 -10.79
CA CYS A 60 3.38 12.27 -9.47
C CYS A 60 4.06 13.58 -9.08
N GLU A 61 3.48 14.34 -8.15
CA GLU A 61 4.05 15.61 -7.69
C GLU A 61 5.48 15.44 -7.16
N ASN A 62 5.73 14.34 -6.43
CA ASN A 62 7.03 13.97 -5.87
C ASN A 62 7.95 13.17 -6.82
N ALA A 63 7.66 13.20 -8.12
CA ALA A 63 8.44 12.54 -9.16
C ALA A 63 8.74 13.44 -10.39
N LYS A 64 8.28 14.70 -10.37
CA LYS A 64 8.43 15.62 -11.51
C LYS A 64 9.89 15.95 -11.78
N GLN A 65 10.63 16.30 -10.74
CA GLN A 65 12.04 16.67 -10.88
C GLN A 65 12.88 15.48 -11.34
N PHE A 66 12.54 14.28 -10.88
CA PHE A 66 13.20 13.06 -11.32
C PHE A 66 12.98 12.77 -12.81
N VAL A 67 11.75 12.94 -13.30
CA VAL A 67 11.46 12.79 -14.74
C VAL A 67 12.24 13.82 -15.57
N THR A 68 12.26 15.09 -15.16
CA THR A 68 13.06 16.13 -15.82
C THR A 68 14.56 15.85 -15.75
N TYR A 69 15.05 15.29 -14.64
CA TYR A 69 16.44 14.85 -14.52
C TYR A 69 16.78 13.77 -15.54
N LEU A 70 15.92 12.77 -15.74
CA LEU A 70 16.13 11.73 -16.75
C LEU A 70 16.10 12.27 -18.18
N GLU A 71 15.27 13.28 -18.47
CA GLU A 71 15.24 13.97 -19.77
C GLU A 71 16.59 14.61 -20.13
N SER A 72 17.41 14.98 -19.13
CA SER A 72 18.78 15.48 -19.34
C SER A 72 19.77 14.41 -19.83
N LYS A 73 19.34 13.14 -19.91
CA LYS A 73 20.13 11.96 -20.28
C LYS A 73 21.40 11.81 -19.44
N PRO A 74 21.26 11.69 -18.10
CA PRO A 74 22.41 11.47 -17.22
C PRO A 74 23.08 10.14 -17.58
N LYS A 75 24.38 10.02 -17.32
CA LYS A 75 25.08 8.73 -17.38
C LYS A 75 24.95 8.04 -16.03
N LEU A 76 24.21 6.93 -16.01
CA LEU A 76 23.94 6.14 -14.83
C LEU A 76 24.62 4.77 -14.96
N LYS A 77 25.04 4.22 -13.83
CA LYS A 77 25.54 2.84 -13.71
C LYS A 77 24.87 2.19 -12.52
N ILE A 78 23.58 1.96 -12.63
CA ILE A 78 22.75 1.44 -11.53
C ILE A 78 22.10 0.12 -11.95
N ASN A 79 21.85 -0.76 -10.99
CA ASN A 79 20.96 -1.89 -11.16
C ASN A 79 19.59 -1.49 -10.65
N TYR A 80 18.55 -1.57 -11.48
CA TYR A 80 17.24 -1.06 -11.12
C TYR A 80 16.08 -2.00 -11.47
N ALA A 81 14.95 -1.83 -10.79
CA ALA A 81 13.68 -2.45 -11.16
C ALA A 81 12.54 -1.42 -11.01
N VAL A 82 11.53 -1.50 -11.88
CA VAL A 82 10.39 -0.57 -11.87
C VAL A 82 9.08 -1.34 -11.69
N PHE A 83 8.25 -0.90 -10.76
CA PHE A 83 6.83 -1.26 -10.70
C PHE A 83 5.98 -0.03 -11.03
N GLY A 84 5.10 -0.17 -12.02
CA GLY A 84 4.25 0.91 -12.48
C GLY A 84 2.81 0.76 -12.01
N ALA A 85 2.27 1.81 -11.41
CA ALA A 85 0.84 1.92 -11.12
C ALA A 85 0.12 2.74 -12.21
N GLY A 86 -0.97 2.17 -12.74
CA GLY A 86 -1.80 2.81 -13.75
C GLY A 86 -3.25 2.36 -13.63
N HIS A 87 -4.09 2.89 -14.52
CA HIS A 87 -5.51 2.54 -14.59
C HIS A 87 -5.90 2.39 -16.06
N ARG A 88 -6.39 1.21 -16.47
CA ARG A 88 -6.61 0.88 -17.90
C ARG A 88 -7.59 1.80 -18.63
N ASP A 89 -8.54 2.39 -17.91
CA ASP A 89 -9.51 3.35 -18.49
C ASP A 89 -8.83 4.59 -19.08
N TRP A 90 -7.63 4.95 -18.63
CA TRP A 90 -6.81 5.99 -19.25
C TRP A 90 -6.01 5.43 -20.44
N VAL A 91 -6.71 4.89 -21.44
CA VAL A 91 -6.13 4.13 -22.58
C VAL A 91 -4.89 4.79 -23.19
N ASN A 92 -4.92 6.10 -23.45
CA ASN A 92 -3.82 6.84 -24.09
C ASN A 92 -2.62 7.12 -23.18
N THR A 93 -2.78 6.94 -21.87
CA THR A 93 -1.76 7.29 -20.87
C THR A 93 -1.49 6.18 -19.86
N TYR A 94 -2.07 5.00 -20.10
CA TYR A 94 -1.91 3.83 -19.28
C TYR A 94 -0.43 3.48 -19.15
N GLN A 95 0.07 3.44 -17.91
CA GLN A 95 1.47 3.11 -17.59
C GLN A 95 2.51 4.05 -18.23
N LYS A 96 2.12 5.24 -18.72
CA LYS A 96 3.02 6.12 -19.50
C LYS A 96 4.27 6.50 -18.72
N ILE A 97 4.12 7.01 -17.49
CA ILE A 97 5.28 7.46 -16.67
C ILE A 97 6.17 6.31 -16.22
N PRO A 98 5.66 5.19 -15.66
CA PRO A 98 6.51 4.05 -15.34
C PRO A 98 7.28 3.50 -16.54
N SER A 99 6.62 3.39 -17.70
CA SER A 99 7.27 2.93 -18.93
C SER A 99 8.33 3.92 -19.42
N TYR A 100 8.05 5.21 -19.29
CA TYR A 100 8.99 6.27 -19.65
C TYR A 100 10.24 6.26 -18.77
N ILE A 101 10.07 6.17 -17.44
CA ILE A 101 11.19 6.08 -16.49
C ILE A 101 12.04 4.84 -16.77
N ASP A 102 11.41 3.67 -16.94
CA ASP A 102 12.11 2.42 -17.25
C ASP A 102 12.93 2.54 -18.54
N GLN A 103 12.37 3.09 -19.62
CA GLN A 103 13.11 3.32 -20.87
C GLN A 103 14.27 4.31 -20.70
N MET A 104 14.03 5.44 -20.02
CA MET A 104 15.07 6.45 -19.82
C MET A 104 16.22 5.95 -18.94
N LEU A 105 15.95 5.06 -17.98
CA LEU A 105 16.99 4.43 -17.18
C LEU A 105 17.86 3.48 -18.01
N ILE A 106 17.30 2.77 -18.99
CA ILE A 106 18.08 1.97 -19.95
C ILE A 106 18.97 2.89 -20.79
N ASP A 107 18.37 3.93 -21.39
CA ASP A 107 19.07 4.85 -22.28
C ASP A 107 20.21 5.59 -21.55
N ALA A 108 20.05 5.80 -20.24
CA ALA A 108 21.05 6.38 -19.35
C ALA A 108 22.19 5.42 -18.95
N GLY A 109 22.10 4.12 -19.28
CA GLY A 109 23.11 3.10 -18.94
C GLY A 109 22.80 2.26 -17.70
N GLY A 110 21.57 2.33 -17.18
CA GLY A 110 21.10 1.45 -16.11
C GLY A 110 20.80 0.03 -16.59
N THR A 111 21.03 -0.94 -15.71
CA THR A 111 20.76 -2.36 -15.97
C THR A 111 19.48 -2.78 -15.26
N ARG A 112 18.53 -3.34 -16.01
CA ARG A 112 17.26 -3.82 -15.45
C ARG A 112 17.46 -5.17 -14.73
N ILE A 113 17.01 -5.29 -13.48
CA ILE A 113 17.11 -6.50 -12.64
C ILE A 113 16.04 -7.53 -13.04
N ILE A 114 14.79 -7.06 -13.19
CA ILE A 114 13.63 -7.85 -13.64
C ILE A 114 12.75 -7.01 -14.55
N GLU A 115 11.90 -7.64 -15.36
CA GLU A 115 10.92 -6.92 -16.17
C GLU A 115 10.05 -5.98 -15.33
N ARG A 116 9.64 -4.87 -15.96
CA ARG A 116 8.83 -3.85 -15.31
C ARG A 116 7.47 -4.43 -14.90
N GLY A 117 7.11 -4.24 -13.64
CA GLY A 117 5.79 -4.61 -13.13
C GLY A 117 4.71 -3.67 -13.62
N VAL A 118 3.53 -4.23 -13.90
CA VAL A 118 2.37 -3.50 -14.41
C VAL A 118 1.18 -3.72 -13.49
N GLY A 119 0.97 -2.77 -12.57
CA GLY A 119 -0.20 -2.75 -11.71
C GLY A 119 -1.33 -1.95 -12.34
N ASP A 120 -2.50 -2.57 -12.47
CA ASP A 120 -3.72 -1.91 -12.91
C ASP A 120 -4.73 -1.76 -11.76
N SER A 121 -4.97 -0.51 -11.36
CA SER A 121 -5.92 -0.13 -10.31
C SER A 121 -7.39 -0.44 -10.65
N ALA A 122 -7.73 -0.68 -11.92
CA ALA A 122 -9.06 -1.15 -12.32
C ALA A 122 -9.24 -2.67 -12.16
N GLY A 123 -8.15 -3.42 -11.94
CA GLY A 123 -8.12 -4.88 -11.83
C GLY A 123 -7.45 -5.36 -10.55
N ASP A 124 -6.70 -6.46 -10.64
CA ASP A 124 -5.95 -7.01 -9.50
C ASP A 124 -4.62 -6.26 -9.26
N PHE A 125 -4.75 -5.02 -8.81
CA PHE A 125 -3.62 -4.11 -8.59
C PHE A 125 -2.60 -4.65 -7.57
N PHE A 126 -3.10 -5.13 -6.44
CA PHE A 126 -2.27 -5.66 -5.35
C PHE A 126 -1.70 -7.03 -5.70
N GLY A 127 -2.46 -7.91 -6.36
CA GLY A 127 -1.94 -9.19 -6.85
C GLY A 127 -0.81 -9.01 -7.86
N ALA A 128 -0.94 -8.05 -8.79
CA ALA A 128 0.14 -7.72 -9.72
C ALA A 128 1.43 -7.27 -9.00
N PHE A 129 1.30 -6.49 -7.94
CA PHE A 129 2.43 -6.07 -7.10
C PHE A 129 3.05 -7.25 -6.36
N GLU A 130 2.25 -8.12 -5.74
CA GLU A 130 2.75 -9.29 -5.01
C GLU A 130 3.54 -10.23 -5.93
N VAL A 131 3.01 -10.56 -7.12
CA VAL A 131 3.71 -11.41 -8.10
C VAL A 131 5.03 -10.78 -8.53
N TRP A 132 5.03 -9.48 -8.82
CA TRP A 132 6.23 -8.77 -9.23
C TRP A 132 7.28 -8.72 -8.10
N LYS A 133 6.86 -8.44 -6.87
CA LYS A 133 7.70 -8.43 -5.67
C LYS A 133 8.36 -9.78 -5.42
N GLU A 134 7.61 -10.87 -5.55
CA GLU A 134 8.16 -12.22 -5.39
C GLU A 134 9.24 -12.52 -6.42
N ASN A 135 8.99 -12.20 -7.69
CA ASN A 135 9.99 -12.35 -8.75
C ASN A 135 11.23 -11.49 -8.50
N LEU A 136 11.05 -10.25 -8.03
CA LEU A 136 12.15 -9.35 -7.67
C LEU A 136 13.04 -10.00 -6.62
N PHE A 137 12.44 -10.44 -5.51
CA PHE A 137 13.20 -11.04 -4.43
C PHE A 137 13.80 -12.40 -4.81
N GLN A 138 13.18 -13.18 -5.69
CA GLN A 138 13.78 -14.42 -6.22
C GLN A 138 15.06 -14.15 -7.02
N VAL A 139 15.10 -13.08 -7.82
CA VAL A 139 16.31 -12.68 -8.56
C VAL A 139 17.36 -12.11 -7.61
N LEU A 140 16.97 -11.24 -6.68
CA LEU A 140 17.89 -10.65 -5.69
C LEU A 140 18.48 -11.67 -4.71
N ARG A 141 17.84 -12.84 -4.53
CA ARG A 141 18.38 -13.97 -3.74
C ARG A 141 19.54 -14.68 -4.41
N LYS A 142 19.64 -14.67 -5.74
CA LYS A 142 20.70 -15.42 -6.46
C LYS A 142 22.10 -14.83 -6.26
N ASP A 143 22.21 -13.62 -5.71
CA ASP A 143 23.47 -12.89 -5.52
C ASP A 143 24.04 -12.95 -4.09
N ILE A 144 23.45 -13.72 -3.17
CA ILE A 144 23.90 -13.73 -1.75
C ILE A 144 24.05 -15.15 -1.21
N ASP A 145 25.30 -15.54 -0.95
CA ASP A 145 25.67 -16.62 -0.03
C ASP A 145 25.45 -16.11 1.41
N GLY A 146 24.70 -16.87 2.20
CA GLY A 146 23.97 -16.36 3.37
C GLY A 146 24.80 -15.98 4.59
N GLN A 147 24.17 -15.20 5.50
CA GLN A 147 24.43 -15.21 6.93
C GLN A 147 23.23 -14.62 7.69
N ASN A 148 22.81 -15.31 8.76
CA ASN A 148 21.77 -14.89 9.70
C ASN A 148 22.36 -13.97 10.78
N VAL A 149 21.65 -12.91 11.15
CA VAL A 149 21.95 -12.09 12.33
C VAL A 149 20.71 -12.01 13.22
N ILE A 150 20.91 -12.35 14.50
CA ILE A 150 19.94 -12.23 15.60
C ILE A 150 20.25 -10.92 16.34
N ASN A 151 19.23 -10.17 16.75
CA ASN A 151 19.37 -8.89 17.45
C ASN A 151 18.83 -9.01 18.89
N GLU A 152 19.57 -8.49 19.88
CA GLU A 152 19.18 -8.39 21.30
C GLU A 152 18.77 -6.95 21.65
N GLU A 153 17.66 -6.77 22.36
CA GLU A 153 17.13 -5.45 22.74
C GLU A 153 17.59 -4.98 24.13
N LYS A 154 17.89 -3.67 24.23
CA LYS A 154 18.04 -2.91 25.49
C LYS A 154 16.85 -1.96 25.68
N LEU A 155 16.27 -1.97 26.87
CA LEU A 155 15.12 -1.15 27.28
C LEU A 155 15.47 0.34 27.46
N SER A 156 14.59 1.21 26.95
CA SER A 156 14.48 2.61 27.38
C SER A 156 13.01 3.04 27.42
N ILE A 157 12.66 3.98 28.32
CA ILE A 157 11.29 4.46 28.54
C ILE A 157 11.19 5.87 27.96
N ARG A 158 10.16 6.12 27.12
CA ARG A 158 9.84 7.43 26.57
C ARG A 158 8.35 7.71 26.76
N ILE A 159 8.02 8.89 27.29
CA ILE A 159 6.64 9.37 27.43
C ILE A 159 6.27 10.05 26.10
N VAL A 160 5.22 9.57 25.43
CA VAL A 160 4.77 10.11 24.15
C VAL A 160 3.29 10.48 24.27
N ASN A 161 2.95 11.72 23.90
CA ASN A 161 1.56 12.14 23.74
C ASN A 161 1.03 11.54 22.43
N SER A 162 -0.13 10.88 22.47
CA SER A 162 -0.73 10.26 21.29
C SER A 162 -1.28 11.32 20.34
N THR A 163 -0.47 11.76 19.39
CA THR A 163 -0.91 12.54 18.25
C THR A 163 -0.46 11.85 16.97
N ARG A 164 -1.42 11.63 16.07
CA ARG A 164 -1.23 11.09 14.73
C ARG A 164 -0.02 11.74 14.04
N ASN A 165 0.98 10.96 13.63
CA ASN A 165 1.98 11.41 12.64
C ASN A 165 1.43 11.24 11.21
N LEU A 166 0.22 11.72 10.93
CA LEU A 166 -0.36 11.81 9.58
C LEU A 166 -0.03 13.15 8.89
N GLY A 167 0.93 13.90 9.45
CA GLY A 167 0.91 15.35 9.36
C GLY A 167 -0.25 15.88 10.20
N GLU A 168 -0.06 17.02 10.85
CA GLU A 168 -1.11 17.71 11.59
C GLU A 168 -2.23 18.14 10.62
N ILE A 169 -3.18 17.26 10.30
CA ILE A 169 -4.44 17.65 9.65
C ILE A 169 -5.23 18.45 10.69
N THR A 170 -4.88 19.72 10.78
CA THR A 170 -5.51 20.74 11.63
C THR A 170 -6.64 21.44 10.90
N ASP A 171 -6.70 21.28 9.58
CA ASP A 171 -7.69 21.86 8.69
C ASP A 171 -8.82 20.87 8.41
N PHE A 172 -10.01 21.21 8.87
CA PHE A 172 -11.23 20.45 8.59
C PHE A 172 -12.12 21.21 7.60
N GLY A 173 -12.58 20.50 6.57
CA GLY A 173 -13.67 20.96 5.71
C GLY A 173 -15.03 20.70 6.36
N ILE A 174 -15.98 21.63 6.22
CA ILE A 174 -17.35 21.47 6.73
C ILE A 174 -18.28 21.15 5.57
N VAL A 175 -18.98 20.01 5.62
CA VAL A 175 -20.01 19.67 4.64
C VAL A 175 -21.24 20.57 4.87
N LEU A 176 -21.47 21.52 3.97
CA LEU A 176 -22.62 22.42 3.98
C LEU A 176 -23.85 21.77 3.35
N GLN A 177 -23.65 20.95 2.32
CA GLN A 177 -24.73 20.27 1.62
C GLN A 177 -24.33 18.83 1.26
N ASN A 178 -25.31 17.92 1.35
CA ASN A 178 -25.19 16.54 0.89
C ASN A 178 -26.50 16.10 0.25
N LYS A 179 -26.58 16.15 -1.07
CA LYS A 179 -27.81 15.88 -1.84
C LYS A 179 -27.62 14.66 -2.73
N ILE A 180 -28.58 13.75 -2.73
CA ILE A 180 -28.63 12.66 -3.71
C ILE A 180 -29.02 13.24 -5.07
N LEU A 181 -28.18 13.03 -6.08
CA LEU A 181 -28.45 13.41 -7.47
C LEU A 181 -29.07 12.24 -8.25
N VAL A 182 -28.59 11.03 -7.99
CA VAL A 182 -29.04 9.80 -8.66
C VAL A 182 -29.17 8.71 -7.62
N GLN A 183 -30.31 8.02 -7.59
CA GLN A 183 -30.52 6.85 -6.74
C GLN A 183 -29.74 5.64 -7.26
N ALA A 184 -29.32 4.76 -6.35
CA ALA A 184 -28.71 3.49 -6.77
C ALA A 184 -29.71 2.68 -7.60
N SER A 185 -29.23 2.08 -8.68
CA SER A 185 -30.04 1.27 -9.59
C SER A 185 -29.17 0.25 -10.33
N GLN A 186 -29.78 -0.56 -11.21
CA GLN A 186 -29.04 -1.55 -12.00
C GLN A 186 -28.00 -0.93 -12.94
N ILE A 187 -28.16 0.35 -13.31
CA ILE A 187 -27.23 1.07 -14.19
C ILE A 187 -26.06 1.74 -13.45
N GLY A 188 -26.05 1.73 -12.12
CA GLY A 188 -24.91 2.24 -11.36
C GLY A 188 -25.20 2.67 -9.92
N PRO A 189 -24.14 3.03 -9.18
CA PRO A 189 -24.24 3.43 -7.78
C PRO A 189 -24.92 4.79 -7.62
N MET A 190 -25.39 5.04 -6.40
CA MET A 190 -25.91 6.35 -5.99
C MET A 190 -24.84 7.44 -6.20
N LYS A 191 -25.24 8.57 -6.78
CA LYS A 191 -24.38 9.75 -6.95
C LYS A 191 -24.86 10.88 -6.04
N ARG A 192 -23.93 11.56 -5.38
CA ARG A 192 -24.21 12.67 -4.46
C ARG A 192 -23.49 13.94 -4.89
N HIS A 193 -24.14 15.07 -4.64
CA HIS A 193 -23.55 16.40 -4.65
C HIS A 193 -23.16 16.77 -3.21
N LEU A 194 -21.91 17.20 -3.03
CA LEU A 194 -21.39 17.67 -1.75
C LEU A 194 -20.93 19.11 -1.92
N GLU A 195 -21.34 19.98 -1.01
CA GLU A 195 -20.76 21.32 -0.87
C GLU A 195 -19.93 21.33 0.40
N ILE A 196 -18.64 21.65 0.27
CA ILE A 196 -17.68 21.60 1.37
C ILE A 196 -17.07 22.99 1.53
N LYS A 197 -17.27 23.59 2.71
CA LYS A 197 -16.58 24.80 3.11
C LYS A 197 -15.16 24.43 3.52
N LEU A 198 -14.19 24.92 2.76
CA LEU A 198 -12.77 24.74 3.07
C LEU A 198 -12.35 25.54 4.31
N SER A 199 -11.24 25.14 4.93
CA SER A 199 -10.67 25.87 6.06
C SER A 199 -10.20 27.27 5.64
N LYS A 200 -10.04 28.17 6.61
CA LYS A 200 -9.72 29.57 6.35
C LYS A 200 -8.32 29.68 5.74
N GLY A 201 -8.21 30.38 4.61
CA GLY A 201 -6.94 30.62 3.93
C GLY A 201 -6.64 29.63 2.80
N GLN A 202 -7.45 28.58 2.64
CA GLN A 202 -7.34 27.71 1.47
C GLN A 202 -7.94 28.38 0.23
N THR A 203 -7.23 28.26 -0.90
CA THR A 203 -7.67 28.72 -2.21
C THR A 203 -7.63 27.55 -3.18
N TYR A 204 -8.58 27.48 -4.10
CA TYR A 204 -8.60 26.48 -5.16
C TYR A 204 -9.11 27.12 -6.46
N ARG A 205 -8.88 26.44 -7.58
CA ARG A 205 -9.37 26.78 -8.91
C ARG A 205 -10.22 25.63 -9.44
N THR A 206 -11.09 25.94 -10.41
CA THR A 206 -11.83 24.90 -11.12
C THR A 206 -10.85 23.94 -11.80
N GLY A 207 -11.00 22.66 -11.51
CA GLY A 207 -10.11 21.60 -11.99
C GLY A 207 -9.12 21.10 -10.93
N ASP A 208 -8.97 21.79 -9.79
CA ASP A 208 -8.19 21.29 -8.67
C ASP A 208 -8.89 20.09 -7.99
N TYR A 209 -8.12 19.31 -7.25
CA TYR A 209 -8.59 18.12 -6.53
C TYR A 209 -8.71 18.38 -5.03
N LEU A 210 -9.72 17.77 -4.41
CA LEU A 210 -9.88 17.73 -2.95
C LEU A 210 -9.54 16.32 -2.46
N ALA A 211 -8.49 16.20 -1.64
CA ALA A 211 -8.18 14.96 -0.94
C ALA A 211 -9.06 14.86 0.32
N VAL A 212 -9.66 13.69 0.54
CA VAL A 212 -10.50 13.40 1.71
C VAL A 212 -9.90 12.19 2.41
N LEU A 213 -9.64 12.32 3.72
CA LEU A 213 -9.23 11.20 4.56
C LEU A 213 -10.47 10.52 5.14
N PRO A 214 -10.84 9.31 4.69
CA PRO A 214 -12.01 8.61 5.20
C PRO A 214 -11.72 7.95 6.57
N THR A 215 -12.79 7.52 7.23
CA THR A 215 -12.73 6.65 8.41
C THR A 215 -13.54 5.39 8.14
N ASN A 216 -13.07 4.24 8.60
CA ASN A 216 -13.82 3.00 8.49
C ASN A 216 -15.17 3.11 9.22
N PRO A 217 -16.25 2.52 8.67
CA PRO A 217 -17.52 2.42 9.36
C PRO A 217 -17.36 1.75 10.73
N THR A 218 -17.96 2.35 11.76
CA THR A 218 -17.87 1.86 13.15
C THR A 218 -18.33 0.41 13.29
N GLU A 219 -19.36 0.00 12.53
CA GLU A 219 -19.85 -1.37 12.48
C GLU A 219 -18.75 -2.37 12.08
N ILE A 220 -17.94 -2.05 11.07
CA ILE A 220 -16.85 -2.93 10.61
C ILE A 220 -15.75 -2.99 11.67
N VAL A 221 -15.41 -1.85 12.28
CA VAL A 221 -14.43 -1.80 13.38
C VAL A 221 -14.87 -2.70 14.54
N TYR A 222 -16.14 -2.64 14.95
CA TYR A 222 -16.68 -3.52 16.01
C TYR A 222 -16.69 -5.00 15.60
N ARG A 223 -16.95 -5.31 14.32
CA ARG A 223 -16.84 -6.70 13.81
C ARG A 223 -15.42 -7.24 13.96
N VAL A 224 -14.40 -6.41 13.71
CA VAL A 224 -13.00 -6.79 13.95
C VAL A 224 -12.73 -7.00 15.43
N LEU A 225 -13.06 -6.02 16.28
CA LEU A 225 -12.84 -6.12 17.74
C LEU A 225 -13.47 -7.38 18.32
N LYS A 226 -14.72 -7.68 17.92
CA LYS A 226 -15.42 -8.90 18.31
C LYS A 226 -14.71 -10.17 17.84
N ARG A 227 -14.17 -10.21 16.61
CA ARG A 227 -13.45 -11.38 16.08
C ARG A 227 -12.21 -11.74 16.91
N PHE A 228 -11.56 -10.74 17.48
CA PHE A 228 -10.36 -10.90 18.32
C PHE A 228 -10.64 -10.85 19.82
N ASN A 229 -11.92 -10.90 20.24
CA ASN A 229 -12.36 -10.82 21.63
C ASN A 229 -11.85 -9.58 22.38
N PHE A 230 -11.77 -8.45 21.69
CA PHE A 230 -11.37 -7.17 22.25
C PHE A 230 -12.59 -6.36 22.70
N SER A 231 -12.46 -5.70 23.85
CA SER A 231 -13.38 -4.66 24.27
C SER A 231 -13.14 -3.38 23.47
N SER A 232 -14.13 -2.49 23.42
CA SER A 232 -14.06 -1.24 22.63
C SER A 232 -13.08 -0.21 23.18
N ASP A 233 -12.72 -0.33 24.46
CA ASP A 233 -11.79 0.53 25.19
C ASP A 233 -10.38 -0.07 25.27
N ILE A 234 -10.12 -1.20 24.60
CA ILE A 234 -8.82 -1.84 24.65
C ILE A 234 -7.73 -0.93 24.07
N HIS A 235 -6.62 -0.86 24.79
CA HIS A 235 -5.41 -0.22 24.31
C HIS A 235 -4.37 -1.28 23.93
N ILE A 236 -3.78 -1.12 22.77
CA ILE A 236 -2.73 -1.96 22.22
C ILE A 236 -1.43 -1.17 22.14
N LYS A 237 -0.30 -1.87 22.24
CA LYS A 237 1.01 -1.31 21.92
C LYS A 237 1.52 -2.02 20.68
N ILE A 238 1.82 -1.25 19.64
CA ILE A 238 2.43 -1.77 18.42
C ILE A 238 3.92 -1.48 18.50
N SER A 239 4.76 -2.49 18.28
CA SER A 239 6.20 -2.32 18.14
C SER A 239 6.61 -2.88 16.79
N SER A 240 7.50 -2.17 16.11
CA SER A 240 7.97 -2.52 14.77
C SER A 240 9.47 -2.31 14.70
N SER A 241 10.18 -3.27 14.11
CA SER A 241 11.62 -3.15 13.82
C SER A 241 11.90 -2.38 12.51
N THR A 242 10.84 -2.04 11.77
CA THR A 242 10.89 -1.29 10.51
C THR A 242 9.98 -0.07 10.58
N ASP A 243 10.22 0.93 9.73
CA ASP A 243 9.34 2.09 9.61
C ASP A 243 7.91 1.65 9.28
N THR A 244 6.94 2.27 9.96
CA THR A 244 5.52 1.96 9.81
C THR A 244 4.69 3.22 10.02
N PHE A 245 3.52 3.27 9.39
CA PHE A 245 2.53 4.33 9.60
C PHE A 245 1.73 4.15 10.89
N PHE A 246 1.88 3.00 11.56
CA PHE A 246 1.25 2.78 12.84
C PHE A 246 1.90 3.62 13.96
N PRO A 247 1.10 4.04 14.95
CA PRO A 247 1.63 4.56 16.19
C PRO A 247 2.42 3.46 16.92
N THR A 248 3.74 3.63 17.02
CA THR A 248 4.62 2.64 17.67
C THR A 248 5.07 3.07 19.06
N ASP A 249 5.29 2.07 19.90
CA ASP A 249 5.94 2.15 21.20
C ASP A 249 5.22 2.98 22.28
N TYR A 250 3.93 3.25 22.09
CA TYR A 250 3.03 3.76 23.13
C TYR A 250 1.65 3.09 23.06
N PRO A 251 0.87 3.07 24.16
CA PRO A 251 -0.50 2.55 24.15
C PRO A 251 -1.42 3.41 23.27
N VAL A 252 -2.14 2.77 22.35
CA VAL A 252 -3.16 3.40 21.48
C VAL A 252 -4.45 2.58 21.51
N SER A 253 -5.60 3.24 21.37
CA SER A 253 -6.88 2.54 21.22
C SER A 253 -6.88 1.65 19.97
N ALA A 254 -7.23 0.38 20.12
CA ALA A 254 -7.38 -0.51 18.96
C ALA A 254 -8.51 -0.03 18.03
N PHE A 255 -9.55 0.60 18.59
CA PHE A 255 -10.61 1.21 17.81
C PHE A 255 -10.08 2.31 16.90
N ASP A 256 -9.21 3.19 17.41
CA ASP A 256 -8.64 4.29 16.64
C ASP A 256 -7.73 3.78 15.51
N VAL A 257 -6.91 2.76 15.80
CA VAL A 257 -6.07 2.08 14.79
C VAL A 257 -6.95 1.52 13.68
N LEU A 258 -7.95 0.72 14.03
CA LEU A 258 -8.85 0.09 13.05
C LEU A 258 -9.74 1.10 12.32
N SER A 259 -10.08 2.23 12.94
CA SER A 259 -10.93 3.25 12.33
C SER A 259 -10.19 4.11 11.31
N SER A 260 -8.92 4.43 11.56
CA SER A 260 -8.24 5.54 10.86
C SER A 260 -6.87 5.21 10.27
N TYR A 261 -6.27 4.05 10.57
CA TYR A 261 -4.91 3.72 10.10
C TYR A 261 -4.86 2.59 9.08
N VAL A 262 -5.97 1.91 8.83
CA VAL A 262 -6.04 0.72 7.97
C VAL A 262 -7.25 0.78 7.05
N GLU A 263 -7.24 0.00 5.97
CA GLU A 263 -8.40 -0.19 5.09
C GLU A 263 -9.05 -1.55 5.37
N LEU A 264 -10.22 -1.55 6.02
CA LEU A 264 -10.89 -2.80 6.43
C LEU A 264 -11.73 -3.44 5.32
N ALA A 265 -12.08 -2.69 4.27
CA ALA A 265 -12.93 -3.14 3.17
C ALA A 265 -12.13 -3.56 1.92
N GLN A 266 -10.80 -3.61 2.02
CA GLN A 266 -9.96 -4.10 0.93
C GLN A 266 -10.26 -5.58 0.66
N PRO A 267 -10.53 -5.97 -0.61
CA PRO A 267 -10.69 -7.38 -0.97
C PRO A 267 -9.42 -8.17 -0.63
N ILE A 268 -9.59 -9.33 0.00
CA ILE A 268 -8.49 -10.22 0.36
C ILE A 268 -7.74 -10.68 -0.90
N SER A 269 -6.41 -10.68 -0.85
CA SER A 269 -5.58 -11.14 -1.97
C SER A 269 -5.52 -12.67 -2.05
N LYS A 270 -5.18 -13.22 -3.23
CA LYS A 270 -4.94 -14.66 -3.42
C LYS A 270 -3.90 -15.22 -2.44
N LYS A 271 -2.80 -14.49 -2.24
CA LYS A 271 -1.73 -14.86 -1.30
C LYS A 271 -2.20 -14.84 0.16
N GLN A 272 -3.04 -13.87 0.52
CA GLN A 272 -3.64 -13.84 1.85
C GLN A 272 -4.59 -15.02 2.05
N LEU A 273 -5.39 -15.40 1.04
CA LEU A 273 -6.22 -16.61 1.08
C LEU A 273 -5.38 -17.88 1.28
N GLU A 274 -4.27 -18.02 0.57
CA GLU A 274 -3.33 -19.14 0.75
C GLU A 274 -2.68 -19.14 2.13
N THR A 275 -2.30 -17.97 2.62
CA THR A 275 -1.74 -17.81 3.98
C THR A 275 -2.77 -18.22 5.03
N LEU A 276 -4.02 -17.78 4.89
CA LEU A 276 -5.11 -18.18 5.78
C LEU A 276 -5.37 -19.68 5.68
N ALA A 277 -5.38 -20.27 4.48
CA ALA A 277 -5.54 -21.71 4.31
C ALA A 277 -4.48 -22.52 5.07
N GLY A 278 -3.25 -22.00 5.20
CA GLY A 278 -2.20 -22.61 6.02
C GLY A 278 -2.41 -22.49 7.53
N LEU A 279 -3.28 -21.57 7.98
CA LEU A 279 -3.57 -21.27 9.38
C LEU A 279 -4.90 -21.88 9.89
N CYS A 280 -5.69 -22.49 9.01
CA CYS A 280 -6.95 -23.13 9.39
C CYS A 280 -6.72 -24.57 9.86
N MET A 281 -7.45 -24.99 10.91
CA MET A 281 -7.33 -26.35 11.46
C MET A 281 -8.20 -27.37 10.72
N ASP A 282 -9.30 -26.93 10.10
CA ASP A 282 -10.22 -27.82 9.37
C ASP A 282 -9.79 -28.00 7.91
N GLU A 283 -9.56 -29.24 7.48
CA GLU A 283 -9.10 -29.57 6.13
C GLU A 283 -10.05 -29.10 5.02
N LYS A 284 -11.37 -29.07 5.26
CA LYS A 284 -12.35 -28.60 4.28
C LYS A 284 -12.27 -27.09 4.14
N GLU A 285 -12.14 -26.36 5.25
CA GLU A 285 -11.90 -24.91 5.24
C GLU A 285 -10.59 -24.58 4.48
N GLN A 286 -9.51 -25.32 4.72
CA GLN A 286 -8.25 -25.13 3.97
C GLN A 286 -8.44 -25.31 2.45
N MET A 287 -9.10 -26.39 2.03
CA MET A 287 -9.33 -26.69 0.62
C MET A 287 -10.22 -25.63 -0.05
N ASN A 288 -11.26 -25.17 0.65
CA ASN A 288 -12.15 -24.12 0.16
C ASN A 288 -11.41 -22.80 -0.04
N LEU A 289 -10.54 -22.40 0.88
CA LEU A 289 -9.73 -21.19 0.76
C LEU A 289 -8.74 -21.26 -0.41
N ARG A 290 -8.11 -22.41 -0.63
CA ARG A 290 -7.25 -22.64 -1.82
C ARG A 290 -8.06 -22.62 -3.11
N ASN A 291 -9.29 -23.09 -3.11
CA ASN A 291 -10.16 -22.96 -4.28
C ASN A 291 -10.52 -21.49 -4.56
N LEU A 292 -10.77 -20.70 -3.50
CA LEU A 292 -11.05 -19.27 -3.62
C LEU A 292 -9.87 -18.46 -4.20
N SER A 293 -8.62 -18.91 -4.05
CA SER A 293 -7.45 -18.28 -4.70
C SER A 293 -7.30 -18.65 -6.18
N GLY A 294 -8.04 -19.65 -6.67
CA GLY A 294 -8.03 -20.14 -8.05
C GLY A 294 -8.92 -19.35 -9.02
N ASP A 295 -9.60 -20.08 -9.91
CA ASP A 295 -10.36 -19.49 -11.04
C ASP A 295 -11.62 -18.73 -10.59
N VAL A 296 -12.15 -19.04 -9.40
CA VAL A 296 -13.35 -18.38 -8.86
C VAL A 296 -13.06 -17.05 -8.17
N TYR A 297 -11.78 -16.69 -7.98
CA TYR A 297 -11.35 -15.51 -7.22
C TYR A 297 -12.02 -14.21 -7.68
N GLU A 298 -12.08 -13.96 -8.99
CA GLU A 298 -12.64 -12.72 -9.52
C GLU A 298 -14.13 -12.58 -9.17
N LYS A 299 -14.90 -13.65 -9.35
CA LYS A 299 -16.34 -13.66 -9.08
C LYS A 299 -16.67 -13.67 -7.59
N GLU A 300 -15.95 -14.48 -6.81
CA GLU A 300 -16.29 -14.75 -5.41
C GLU A 300 -15.63 -13.76 -4.45
N ILE A 301 -14.49 -13.16 -4.81
CA ILE A 301 -13.75 -12.24 -3.96
C ILE A 301 -13.78 -10.81 -4.51
N LEU A 302 -13.28 -10.56 -5.72
CA LEU A 302 -13.14 -9.19 -6.25
C LEU A 302 -14.50 -8.52 -6.49
N ASN A 303 -15.41 -9.19 -7.20
CA ASN A 303 -16.73 -8.64 -7.54
C ASN A 303 -17.62 -8.45 -6.32
N LYS A 304 -17.47 -9.32 -5.31
CA LYS A 304 -18.21 -9.24 -4.04
C LYS A 304 -17.50 -8.39 -2.98
N ARG A 305 -16.28 -7.93 -3.26
CA ARG A 305 -15.37 -7.22 -2.35
C ARG A 305 -15.21 -7.89 -0.98
N VAL A 306 -14.99 -9.20 -0.98
CA VAL A 306 -14.83 -9.98 0.26
C VAL A 306 -13.51 -9.63 0.94
N SER A 307 -13.57 -9.12 2.17
CA SER A 307 -12.40 -8.71 2.94
C SER A 307 -11.76 -9.86 3.73
N VAL A 308 -10.58 -9.62 4.31
CA VAL A 308 -9.94 -10.56 5.25
C VAL A 308 -10.85 -10.87 6.44
N LEU A 309 -11.58 -9.88 6.94
CA LEU A 309 -12.52 -10.06 8.06
C LEU A 309 -13.68 -10.98 7.68
N ASP A 310 -14.23 -10.84 6.47
CA ASP A 310 -15.33 -11.68 6.00
C ASP A 310 -14.89 -13.15 5.92
N ILE A 311 -13.68 -13.42 5.42
CA ILE A 311 -13.09 -14.76 5.41
C ILE A 311 -12.93 -15.30 6.82
N LEU A 312 -12.36 -14.53 7.75
CA LEU A 312 -12.15 -14.97 9.14
C LEU A 312 -13.46 -15.22 9.90
N GLN A 313 -14.58 -14.66 9.46
CA GLN A 313 -15.91 -14.90 10.03
C GLN A 313 -16.59 -16.12 9.40
N LEU A 314 -16.36 -16.39 8.11
CA LEU A 314 -16.87 -17.57 7.41
C LEU A 314 -16.11 -18.85 7.80
N TYR A 315 -14.80 -18.73 8.00
CA TYR A 315 -13.89 -19.86 8.27
C TYR A 315 -13.31 -19.71 9.68
N SER A 316 -14.03 -20.28 10.65
CA SER A 316 -13.76 -20.07 12.07
C SER A 316 -12.54 -20.82 12.59
N SER A 317 -12.09 -21.87 11.88
CA SER A 317 -10.93 -22.67 12.29
C SER A 317 -9.59 -21.98 11.99
N CYS A 318 -9.62 -20.88 11.23
CA CYS A 318 -8.44 -20.09 10.89
C CYS A 318 -7.95 -19.30 12.11
N ASN A 319 -6.81 -19.72 12.65
CA ASN A 319 -6.20 -19.13 13.82
C ASN A 319 -5.20 -18.04 13.43
N LEU A 320 -5.73 -16.86 13.11
CA LEU A 320 -4.95 -15.66 12.82
C LEU A 320 -4.86 -14.79 14.08
N SER A 321 -3.66 -14.39 14.49
CA SER A 321 -3.49 -13.41 15.56
C SER A 321 -3.82 -11.99 15.09
N PHE A 322 -4.13 -11.09 16.02
CA PHE A 322 -4.43 -9.69 15.69
C PHE A 322 -3.25 -8.96 15.02
N SER A 323 -2.01 -9.26 15.41
CA SER A 323 -0.83 -8.67 14.78
C SER A 323 -0.64 -9.13 13.33
N GLN A 324 -0.90 -10.41 13.05
CA GLN A 324 -0.89 -10.92 11.67
C GLN A 324 -2.04 -10.31 10.85
N TYR A 325 -3.21 -10.11 11.46
CA TYR A 325 -4.33 -9.43 10.82
C TYR A 325 -3.97 -7.99 10.42
N LEU A 326 -3.42 -7.18 11.33
CA LEU A 326 -3.01 -5.81 11.01
C LEU A 326 -1.95 -5.75 9.89
N ARG A 327 -1.06 -6.74 9.80
CA ARG A 327 -0.06 -6.83 8.71
C ARG A 327 -0.66 -7.20 7.36
N MET A 328 -1.89 -7.71 7.32
CA MET A 328 -2.60 -8.04 6.08
C MET A 328 -3.43 -6.86 5.53
N LEU A 329 -3.53 -5.75 6.27
CA LEU A 329 -4.28 -4.55 5.88
C LEU A 329 -3.34 -3.49 5.28
#